data_AF-A0A3C0FQG3-F1
#
_entry.id   AF-A0A3C0FQG3-F1
#
_cell.length_a   1.000
_cell.length_b   1.000
_cell.length_c   1.000
_cell.angle_alpha   90.00
_cell.angle_beta   90.00
_cell.angle_gamma   90.00
#
_symmetry.space_group_name_H-M   'P 1'
#
loop_
_entity.id
_entity.type
_entity.pdbx_description
1 polymer ?
#
loop_
_entity_poly.entity_id
_entity_poly.type
_entity_poly.pdbx_seq_one_letter_code
_entity_poly.pdbx_strand_id
1 'polypeptide(L)'
;MNVTVTNIAFEDDGAVPSLIDDAIGRAIENIAPAWPLESTVAVNPFVGQASKRLAEVAAQHQRLIGTDTLQPGDWYLGKIKSGAIAKHALSEALDAAPYCVKPVGVAELEDALRAERASACKVPTLADIAMTATGTDC
;
A
#
# COMPACT_ATOMS: atom_id res chain seq x y z
N MET A 1 36.67 -3.28 14.02
CA MET A 1 36.27 -3.93 12.76
C MET A 1 35.91 -2.80 11.81
N ASN A 2 36.81 -2.41 10.92
CA ASN A 2 36.64 -1.21 10.07
C ASN A 2 35.78 -1.58 8.86
N VAL A 3 34.61 -0.95 8.74
CA VAL A 3 33.80 -1.00 7.52
C VAL A 3 34.29 0.12 6.62
N THR A 4 35.02 -0.24 5.56
CA THR A 4 35.39 0.69 4.48
C THR A 4 34.17 0.83 3.57
N VAL A 5 33.51 1.98 3.59
CA VAL A 5 32.47 2.30 2.59
C VAL A 5 33.19 2.71 1.32
N THR A 6 33.27 1.81 0.35
CA THR A 6 33.73 2.13 -1.00
C THR A 6 32.72 3.09 -1.62
N ASN A 7 33.16 4.29 -1.98
CA ASN A 7 32.35 5.26 -2.69
C ASN A 7 31.89 4.64 -4.02
N ILE A 8 30.60 4.33 -4.14
CA ILE A 8 30.00 3.90 -5.40
C ILE A 8 29.94 5.15 -6.28
N ALA A 9 30.89 5.28 -7.21
CA ALA A 9 30.80 6.30 -8.24
C ALA A 9 29.68 5.87 -9.21
N PHE A 10 28.57 6.60 -9.22
CA PHE A 10 27.58 6.48 -10.28
C PHE A 10 28.18 7.12 -11.54
N GLU A 11 28.39 6.33 -12.60
CA GLU A 11 28.80 6.87 -13.90
C GLU A 11 27.70 7.82 -14.41
N ASP A 12 28.11 9.05 -14.76
CA ASP A 12 27.22 10.09 -15.31
C ASP A 12 26.98 9.83 -16.80
N ASP A 13 26.12 8.85 -17.09
CA ASP A 13 25.47 8.75 -18.39
C ASP A 13 24.40 9.84 -18.45
N GLY A 14 24.50 10.80 -19.38
CA GLY A 14 23.57 11.95 -19.50
C GLY A 14 22.07 11.62 -19.70
N ALA A 15 21.68 10.34 -19.69
CA ALA A 15 20.31 9.85 -19.58
C ALA A 15 19.80 9.76 -18.12
N VAL A 16 20.71 9.61 -17.14
CA VAL A 16 20.42 9.49 -15.70
C VAL A 16 19.78 10.77 -15.13
N PRO A 17 20.19 12.01 -15.50
CA PRO A 17 19.56 13.23 -14.99
C PRO A 17 18.07 13.32 -15.34
N SER A 18 17.69 13.02 -16.59
CA SER A 18 16.28 13.04 -17.01
C SER A 18 15.41 11.97 -16.32
N LEU A 19 16.00 10.82 -15.98
CA LEU A 19 15.32 9.76 -15.23
C LEU A 19 15.02 10.17 -13.78
N ILE A 20 15.93 10.93 -13.17
CA ILE A 20 15.76 11.45 -11.80
C ILE A 20 14.68 12.53 -11.77
N ASP A 21 14.68 13.47 -12.72
CA ASP A 21 13.66 14.52 -12.80
C ASP A 21 12.25 13.94 -12.97
N ASP A 22 12.09 12.92 -13.82
CA ASP A 22 10.84 12.17 -13.98
C ASP A 22 10.40 11.47 -12.68
N ALA A 23 11.36 10.89 -11.95
CA ALA A 23 11.07 10.25 -10.66
C ALA A 23 10.65 11.27 -9.60
N ILE A 24 11.30 12.43 -9.57
CA ILE A 24 10.94 13.55 -8.70
C ILE A 24 9.54 14.05 -9.03
N GLY A 25 9.21 14.26 -10.31
CA GLY A 25 7.88 14.68 -10.74
C GLY A 25 6.78 13.73 -10.25
N ARG A 26 6.98 12.42 -10.45
CA ARG A 26 6.06 11.38 -9.94
C ARG A 26 5.97 11.37 -8.41
N ALA A 27 7.07 11.62 -7.71
CA ALA A 27 7.06 11.69 -6.24
C ALA A 27 6.23 12.88 -5.75
N ILE A 28 6.37 14.05 -6.38
CA ILE A 28 5.62 15.26 -6.03
C ILE A 28 4.10 15.04 -6.18
N GLU A 29 3.66 14.31 -7.21
CA GLU A 29 2.23 13.99 -7.42
C GLU A 29 1.60 13.15 -6.30
N ASN A 30 2.41 12.50 -5.46
CA ASN A 30 1.96 11.72 -4.31
C ASN A 30 2.00 12.51 -2.99
N ILE A 31 2.44 13.76 -3.00
CA ILE A 31 2.52 14.61 -1.81
C ILE A 31 1.26 15.47 -1.75
N ALA A 32 0.46 15.30 -0.70
CA ALA A 32 -0.69 16.15 -0.47
C ALA A 32 -0.22 17.61 -0.28
N PRO A 33 -0.96 18.61 -0.82
CA PRO A 33 -0.60 20.00 -0.64
C PRO A 33 -0.62 20.37 0.84
N ALA A 34 0.45 21.04 1.31
CA ALA A 34 0.53 21.55 2.66
C ALA A 34 -0.25 22.88 2.76
N TRP A 35 -1.37 22.87 3.47
CA TRP A 35 -2.12 24.09 3.82
C TRP A 35 -1.69 24.62 5.20
N PRO A 36 -1.92 25.91 5.52
CA PRO A 36 -1.64 26.46 6.84
C PRO A 36 -2.31 25.65 7.95
N LEU A 37 -1.57 25.34 9.02
CA LEU A 37 -1.94 24.48 10.16
C LEU A 37 -3.29 24.83 10.82
N GLU A 38 -3.66 26.11 10.79
CA GLU A 38 -4.95 26.61 11.27
C GLU A 38 -6.17 26.09 10.48
N SER A 39 -5.95 25.42 9.35
CA SER A 39 -6.98 24.78 8.51
C SER A 39 -6.72 23.29 8.30
N THR A 40 -6.16 22.58 9.30
CA THR A 40 -5.83 21.14 9.18
C THR A 40 -7.10 20.28 9.04
N VAL A 41 -7.58 20.17 7.81
CA VAL A 41 -8.53 19.16 7.36
C VAL A 41 -7.73 17.90 7.05
N ALA A 42 -8.27 16.73 7.37
CA ALA A 42 -7.66 15.46 7.02
C ALA A 42 -7.29 15.44 5.52
N VAL A 43 -5.99 15.37 5.22
CA VAL A 43 -5.51 15.23 3.85
C VAL A 43 -5.91 13.85 3.33
N ASN A 44 -6.28 13.76 2.05
CA ASN A 44 -6.66 12.49 1.43
C ASN A 44 -5.46 11.51 1.46
N PRO A 45 -5.56 10.34 2.13
CA PRO A 45 -4.45 9.39 2.20
C PRO A 45 -4.13 8.72 0.85
N PHE A 46 -4.96 8.91 -0.18
CA PHE A 46 -4.83 8.31 -1.51
C PHE A 46 -4.40 9.30 -2.61
N VAL A 47 -3.81 10.45 -2.25
CA VAL A 47 -3.25 11.40 -3.24
C VAL A 47 -2.24 10.68 -4.15
N GLY A 48 -2.32 10.96 -5.46
CA GLY A 48 -1.48 10.32 -6.49
C GLY A 48 -1.88 8.89 -6.86
N GLN A 49 -2.95 8.34 -6.26
CA GLN A 49 -3.32 6.91 -6.41
C GLN A 49 -4.68 6.69 -7.09
N ALA A 50 -5.31 7.74 -7.61
CA ALA A 50 -6.64 7.67 -8.22
C ALA A 50 -6.72 6.77 -9.47
N SER A 51 -5.61 6.56 -10.17
CA SER A 51 -5.53 5.67 -11.34
C SER A 51 -5.30 4.20 -10.97
N LYS A 52 -5.01 3.90 -9.70
CA LYS A 52 -4.75 2.54 -9.20
C LYS A 52 -6.02 1.86 -8.72
N ARG A 53 -6.05 0.54 -8.75
CA ARG A 53 -7.17 -0.23 -8.18
C ARG A 53 -7.08 -0.26 -6.66
N LEU A 54 -8.23 -0.31 -5.98
CA LEU A 54 -8.29 -0.34 -4.52
C LEU A 54 -7.45 -1.47 -3.91
N ALA A 55 -7.43 -2.66 -4.52
CA ALA A 55 -6.64 -3.78 -4.01
C ALA A 55 -5.11 -3.51 -4.08
N GLU A 56 -4.65 -2.81 -5.11
CA GLU A 56 -3.24 -2.43 -5.26
C GLU A 56 -2.83 -1.40 -4.21
N VAL A 57 -3.70 -0.40 -4.00
CA VAL A 57 -3.54 0.65 -2.99
C VAL A 57 -3.54 0.07 -1.58
N ALA A 58 -4.54 -0.76 -1.23
CA ALA A 58 -4.62 -1.39 0.09
C ALA A 58 -3.37 -2.23 0.40
N ALA A 59 -2.92 -3.06 -0.55
CA ALA A 59 -1.71 -3.84 -0.38
C ALA A 59 -0.44 -2.98 -0.26
N GLN A 60 -0.38 -1.84 -0.97
CA GLN A 60 0.72 -0.88 -0.86
C GLN A 60 0.74 -0.19 0.51
N HIS A 61 -0.41 0.30 0.99
CA HIS A 61 -0.54 0.96 2.30
C HIS A 61 -0.21 0.01 3.44
N GLN A 62 -0.69 -1.23 3.37
CA GLN A 62 -0.36 -2.24 4.36
C GLN A 62 1.15 -2.49 4.42
N ARG A 63 1.84 -2.60 3.28
CA ARG A 63 3.29 -2.82 3.25
C ARG A 63 4.10 -1.62 3.75
N LEU A 64 3.68 -0.39 3.40
CA LEU A 64 4.48 0.82 3.66
C LEU A 64 4.15 1.50 5.00
N ILE A 65 2.88 1.50 5.37
CA ILE A 65 2.36 2.24 6.53
C ILE A 65 1.96 1.26 7.64
N GLY A 66 1.72 -0.02 7.32
CA GLY A 66 1.25 -1.01 8.29
C GLY A 66 -0.21 -0.82 8.69
N THR A 67 -0.96 0.00 7.95
CA THR A 67 -2.39 0.23 8.18
C THR A 67 -3.23 -0.48 7.13
N ASP A 68 -4.34 -1.05 7.57
CA ASP A 68 -5.31 -1.64 6.66
C ASP A 68 -6.25 -0.56 6.11
N THR A 69 -6.54 -0.64 4.82
CA THR A 69 -7.51 0.22 4.14
C THR A 69 -8.92 -0.40 4.17
N LEU A 70 -9.01 -1.71 4.40
CA LEU A 70 -10.25 -2.47 4.40
C LEU A 70 -10.70 -2.79 5.83
N GLN A 71 -11.98 -3.12 5.98
CA GLN A 71 -12.49 -3.69 7.22
C GLN A 71 -11.96 -5.13 7.41
N PRO A 72 -11.90 -5.65 8.65
CA PRO A 72 -11.52 -7.05 8.88
C PRO A 72 -12.47 -8.04 8.22
N GLY A 73 -11.97 -9.23 7.85
CA GLY A 73 -12.73 -10.29 7.19
C GLY A 73 -14.03 -10.69 7.89
N ASP A 74 -14.02 -10.75 9.22
CA ASP A 74 -15.21 -11.04 10.04
C ASP A 74 -16.35 -10.04 9.84
N TRP A 75 -16.03 -8.78 9.56
CA TRP A 75 -17.03 -7.76 9.24
C TRP A 75 -17.75 -8.09 7.93
N TYR A 76 -16.99 -8.46 6.88
CA TYR A 76 -17.56 -8.85 5.59
C TYR A 76 -18.36 -10.14 5.71
N LEU A 77 -17.85 -11.14 6.44
CA LEU A 77 -18.58 -12.37 6.71
C LEU A 77 -19.91 -12.09 7.39
N GLY A 78 -19.97 -11.15 8.33
CA GLY A 78 -21.21 -10.69 8.95
C GLY A 78 -22.20 -10.11 7.93
N LYS A 79 -21.73 -9.27 6.99
CA LYS A 79 -22.56 -8.68 5.93
C LYS A 79 -23.05 -9.68 4.89
N ILE A 80 -22.24 -10.70 4.58
CA ILE A 80 -22.62 -11.80 3.69
C ILE A 80 -23.70 -12.65 4.35
N LYS A 81 -23.51 -13.01 5.63
CA LYS A 81 -24.48 -13.80 6.41
C LYS A 81 -25.80 -13.08 6.59
N SER A 82 -25.79 -11.75 6.79
CA SER A 82 -27.02 -10.96 6.91
C SER A 82 -27.73 -10.73 5.57
N GLY A 83 -27.10 -11.09 4.45
CA GLY A 83 -27.62 -10.82 3.11
C GLY A 83 -27.47 -9.36 2.66
N ALA A 84 -26.84 -8.50 3.46
CA ALA A 84 -26.52 -7.12 3.07
C ALA A 84 -25.55 -7.08 1.88
N ILE A 85 -24.67 -8.08 1.78
CA ILE A 85 -23.88 -8.38 0.58
C ILE A 85 -24.47 -9.65 -0.05
N ALA A 86 -25.04 -9.51 -1.23
CA ALA A 86 -25.68 -10.61 -1.92
C ALA A 86 -24.65 -11.57 -2.55
N LYS A 87 -24.87 -12.88 -2.41
CA LYS A 87 -23.95 -13.89 -2.96
C LYS A 87 -23.82 -13.86 -4.48
N HIS A 88 -24.89 -13.52 -5.21
CA HIS A 88 -24.82 -13.39 -6.67
C HIS A 88 -23.90 -12.23 -7.09
N ALA A 89 -24.01 -11.09 -6.42
CA ALA A 89 -23.15 -9.93 -6.67
C ALA A 89 -21.68 -10.25 -6.38
N LEU A 90 -21.38 -11.09 -5.39
CA LEU A 90 -20.03 -11.59 -5.14
C LEU A 90 -19.52 -12.48 -6.28
N SER A 91 -20.37 -13.37 -6.82
CA SER A 91 -20.00 -14.21 -7.97
C SER A 91 -19.67 -13.35 -9.19
N GLU A 92 -20.54 -12.39 -9.52
CA GLU A 92 -20.32 -11.47 -10.64
C GLU A 92 -19.06 -10.61 -10.45
N ALA A 93 -18.83 -10.13 -9.23
CA ALA A 93 -17.62 -9.37 -8.90
C ALA A 93 -16.36 -10.23 -9.02
N LEU A 94 -16.41 -11.50 -8.59
CA LEU A 94 -15.31 -12.43 -8.78
C LEU A 94 -15.04 -12.66 -10.26
N ASP A 95 -16.06 -12.85 -11.10
CA ASP A 95 -15.91 -13.05 -12.54
C ASP A 95 -15.29 -11.83 -13.23
N ALA A 96 -15.69 -10.62 -12.84
CA ALA A 96 -15.16 -9.36 -13.36
C ALA A 96 -13.77 -9.00 -12.82
N ALA A 97 -13.31 -9.62 -11.72
CA ALA A 97 -12.06 -9.24 -11.08
C ALA A 97 -10.84 -9.60 -11.96
N PRO A 98 -9.94 -8.65 -12.26
CA PRO A 98 -8.83 -8.84 -13.20
C PRO A 98 -7.59 -9.49 -12.54
N TYR A 99 -7.73 -10.09 -11.36
CA TYR A 99 -6.61 -10.63 -10.60
C TYR A 99 -6.40 -12.12 -10.90
N CYS A 100 -5.17 -12.51 -11.22
CA CYS A 100 -4.82 -13.90 -11.50
C CYS A 100 -4.92 -14.81 -10.27
N VAL A 101 -4.65 -14.27 -9.09
CA VAL A 101 -4.77 -14.96 -7.80
C VAL A 101 -6.04 -14.45 -7.11
N LYS A 102 -7.20 -14.91 -7.57
CA LYS A 102 -8.51 -14.66 -6.94
C LYS A 102 -9.19 -15.97 -6.57
N PRO A 103 -10.03 -16.00 -5.52
CA PRO A 103 -10.85 -17.17 -5.21
C PRO A 103 -11.68 -17.58 -6.42
N VAL A 104 -11.84 -18.89 -6.64
CA VAL A 104 -12.59 -19.45 -7.77
C VAL A 104 -14.10 -19.28 -7.57
N GLY A 105 -14.55 -19.12 -6.32
CA GLY A 105 -15.96 -18.89 -6.03
C GLY A 105 -16.21 -18.34 -4.63
N VAL A 106 -17.50 -18.08 -4.35
CA VAL A 106 -17.95 -17.43 -3.10
C VAL A 106 -17.59 -18.25 -1.85
N ALA A 107 -17.61 -19.58 -1.92
CA ALA A 107 -17.23 -20.43 -0.78
C ALA A 107 -15.74 -20.27 -0.41
N GLU A 108 -14.86 -20.31 -1.42
CA GLU A 108 -13.42 -20.09 -1.22
C GLU A 108 -13.11 -18.66 -0.78
N LEU A 109 -13.89 -17.67 -1.24
CA LEU A 109 -13.81 -16.30 -0.74
C LEU A 109 -14.17 -16.22 0.75
N GLU A 110 -15.26 -16.86 1.18
CA GLU A 110 -15.65 -16.91 2.59
C GLU A 110 -14.58 -17.62 3.45
N ASP A 111 -13.93 -18.66 2.93
CA ASP A 111 -12.84 -19.35 3.61
C ASP A 111 -11.57 -18.49 3.68
N ALA A 112 -11.25 -17.75 2.62
CA ALA A 112 -10.15 -16.78 2.62
C ALA A 112 -10.38 -15.67 3.65
N LEU A 113 -11.61 -15.15 3.76
CA LEU A 113 -11.98 -14.16 4.78
C LEU A 113 -11.88 -14.72 6.21
N ARG A 114 -12.17 -16.00 6.42
CA ARG A 114 -11.98 -16.67 7.73
C ARG A 114 -10.51 -16.94 8.07
N ALA A 115 -9.72 -17.25 7.05
CA ALA A 115 -8.30 -17.53 7.20
C ALA A 115 -7.45 -16.24 7.28
N GLU A 116 -8.05 -15.08 7.02
CA GLU A 116 -7.41 -13.78 7.13
C GLU A 116 -6.80 -13.64 8.53
N ARG A 117 -5.49 -13.42 8.56
CA ARG A 117 -4.76 -13.06 9.77
C ARG A 117 -4.50 -11.57 9.71
N ALA A 118 -4.45 -10.93 10.89
CA ALA A 118 -3.97 -9.56 11.00
C ALA A 118 -2.69 -9.40 10.19
N SER A 119 -2.77 -8.44 9.28
CA SER A 119 -1.96 -8.37 8.08
C SER A 119 -0.48 -8.03 8.39
N ALA A 120 0.43 -8.53 7.55
CA ALA A 120 1.88 -8.59 7.77
C ALA A 120 2.57 -7.25 8.12
N CYS A 121 3.65 -7.36 8.91
CA CYS A 121 4.49 -6.27 9.42
C CYS A 121 4.94 -5.32 8.31
N LYS A 122 4.74 -4.01 8.53
CA LYS A 122 5.29 -2.90 7.73
C LYS A 122 6.74 -3.21 7.34
N VAL A 123 7.08 -3.05 6.07
CA VAL A 123 8.48 -3.15 5.62
C VAL A 123 9.27 -2.02 6.29
N PRO A 124 10.40 -2.31 6.96
CA PRO A 124 11.22 -1.28 7.59
C PRO A 124 11.67 -0.24 6.57
N THR A 125 11.44 1.03 6.89
CA THR A 125 11.93 2.18 6.12
C THR A 125 13.41 2.42 6.40
N LEU A 126 14.07 3.27 5.60
CA LEU A 126 15.46 3.69 5.88
C LEU A 126 15.59 4.34 7.26
N ALA A 127 14.61 5.14 7.67
CA ALA A 127 14.56 5.74 9.01
C ALA A 127 14.45 4.66 10.11
N ASP A 128 13.62 3.63 9.90
CA ASP A 128 13.50 2.50 10.85
C ASP A 128 14.85 1.75 10.99
N ILE A 129 15.57 1.58 9.87
CA ILE A 129 16.89 0.94 9.85
C ILE A 129 17.95 1.83 10.52
N ALA A 130 17.95 3.13 10.23
CA ALA A 130 18.87 4.11 10.82
C ALA A 130 18.69 4.19 12.34
N MET A 131 17.45 4.24 12.81
CA MET A 131 17.12 4.18 14.23
C MET A 131 17.66 2.90 14.88
N THR A 132 17.46 1.74 14.25
CA THR A 132 17.96 0.46 14.77
C THR A 132 19.49 0.42 14.83
N ALA A 133 20.19 0.99 13.85
CA ALA A 133 21.65 0.91 13.75
C ALA A 133 22.38 1.99 14.57
N THR A 134 21.82 3.19 14.67
CA THR A 134 22.50 4.38 15.21
C THR A 134 21.82 4.96 16.44
N GLY A 135 20.58 4.55 16.74
CA GLY A 135 19.75 5.17 17.78
C GLY A 135 19.15 6.52 17.37
N THR A 136 19.23 6.89 16.09
CA THR A 136 18.66 8.14 15.54
C THR A 136 18.06 7.88 14.16
N ASP A 137 16.94 8.51 13.82
CA ASP A 137 16.13 8.28 12.60
C ASP A 137 16.30 9.35 11.51
N CYS A 138 17.43 10.06 11.53
CA CYS A 138 17.70 11.28 10.74
C CYS A 138 17.20 11.24 9.29
#